data_AF-A0A2E8B8J4-F1
#
_entry.id   AF-A0A2E8B8J4-F1
#
_cell.length_a   1.000
_cell.length_b   1.000
_cell.length_c   1.000
_cell.angle_alpha   90.00
_cell.angle_beta   90.00
_cell.angle_gamma   90.00
#
_symmetry.space_group_name_H-M   'P 1'
#
loop_
_entity.id
_entity.type
_entity.pdbx_description
1 polymer ?
#
loop_
_entity_poly.entity_id
_entity_poly.type
_entity_poly.pdbx_seq_one_letter_code
_entity_poly.pdbx_strand_id
1 'polypeptide(L)'
;MLKLPINIVIVLILVLLFALTGCGGDGSEANGFVQIRTAPDNYTIEDLKAFGFKASKHYDVEGLPDGLDAWKGFWGLDPYERHDYEIRFYPSHDFAVSSGKTIAIESTGAEFEAGRDTSQPLFSSGENSGYRIFKKKQTWTEGMKDRWHANPLGSVGPTYPDWAILGNLVILCDGLDSEEALIRCAELIDNFLVFEKS
;
A
#
# COMPACT_ATOMS: atom_id res chain seq x y z
N MET A 1 57.62 7.05 -16.90
CA MET A 1 56.24 7.14 -17.41
C MET A 1 55.97 5.89 -18.22
N LEU A 2 55.32 4.88 -17.63
CA LEU A 2 54.98 3.64 -18.34
C LEU A 2 53.89 3.97 -19.37
N LYS A 3 54.21 3.85 -20.66
CA LYS A 3 53.21 3.95 -21.73
C LYS A 3 52.54 2.59 -21.85
N LEU A 4 51.29 2.47 -21.39
CA LEU A 4 50.51 1.27 -21.68
C LEU A 4 50.26 1.19 -23.19
N PRO A 5 50.51 0.05 -23.83
CA PRO A 5 50.21 -0.12 -25.25
C PRO A 5 48.70 -0.01 -25.48
N ILE A 6 48.31 0.65 -26.57
CA ILE A 6 46.93 0.99 -26.93
C ILE A 6 45.99 -0.23 -26.86
N ASN A 7 46.48 -1.41 -27.22
CA ASN A 7 45.70 -2.65 -27.15
C ASN A 7 45.32 -3.05 -25.70
N ILE A 8 46.16 -2.74 -24.71
CA ILE A 8 45.84 -3.01 -23.29
C ILE A 8 44.82 -1.99 -22.78
N VAL A 9 44.87 -0.75 -23.24
CA VAL A 9 43.87 0.29 -22.91
C VAL A 9 42.50 -0.06 -23.50
N ILE A 10 42.45 -0.56 -24.75
CA ILE A 10 41.21 -1.00 -25.40
C ILE A 10 40.59 -2.20 -24.66
N VAL A 11 41.40 -3.18 -24.25
CA VAL A 11 40.92 -4.33 -23.47
C VAL A 11 40.37 -3.91 -22.10
N LEU A 12 41.03 -2.98 -21.40
CA LEU A 12 40.54 -2.45 -20.12
C LEU A 12 39.21 -1.67 -20.25
N ILE A 13 39.01 -0.92 -21.34
CA ILE A 13 37.77 -0.18 -21.60
C ILE A 13 36.61 -1.13 -21.95
N LEU A 14 36.88 -2.19 -22.73
CA LEU A 14 35.89 -3.22 -23.05
C LEU A 14 35.45 -4.02 -21.82
N VAL A 15 36.38 -4.33 -20.90
CA VAL A 15 36.05 -5.00 -19.63
C VAL A 15 35.22 -4.10 -18.71
N LEU A 16 35.43 -2.78 -18.75
CA LEU A 16 34.63 -1.81 -17.97
C LEU A 16 33.19 -1.65 -18.49
N LEU A 17 32.97 -1.81 -19.80
CA LEU A 17 31.64 -1.73 -20.43
C LEU A 17 30.76 -2.96 -20.14
N PHE A 18 31.35 -4.11 -19.83
CA PHE A 18 30.61 -5.32 -19.41
C PHE A 18 30.26 -5.35 -17.92
N ALA A 19 30.69 -4.36 -17.12
CA ALA A 19 30.44 -4.31 -15.68
C ALA A 19 29.13 -3.60 -15.28
N LEU A 20 28.33 -3.11 -16.25
CA LEU A 20 27.06 -2.40 -15.97
C LEU A 20 25.79 -3.19 -16.30
N THR A 21 25.88 -4.46 -16.69
CA THR A 21 24.71 -5.35 -16.70
C THR A 21 24.61 -6.05 -15.35
N GLY A 22 24.15 -5.30 -14.34
CA GLY A 22 23.67 -5.85 -13.08
C GLY A 22 22.37 -6.61 -13.33
N CYS A 23 22.46 -7.94 -13.29
CA CYS A 23 21.32 -8.83 -13.18
C CYS A 23 20.94 -8.97 -11.70
N GLY A 24 19.64 -9.08 -11.40
CA GLY A 24 19.21 -9.70 -10.13
C GLY A 24 18.06 -9.01 -9.41
N GLY A 25 16.92 -8.86 -10.10
CA GLY A 25 15.62 -8.75 -9.45
C GLY A 25 14.68 -9.71 -10.16
N ASP A 26 14.81 -11.01 -9.88
CA ASP A 26 13.79 -12.00 -10.23
C ASP A 26 12.53 -11.69 -9.41
N GLY A 27 11.72 -10.79 -9.92
CA GLY A 27 10.30 -10.73 -9.64
C GLY A 27 9.62 -11.34 -10.84
N SER A 28 9.14 -12.56 -10.69
CA SER A 28 8.31 -13.28 -11.67
C SER A 28 7.38 -12.34 -12.45
N GLU A 29 7.50 -12.32 -13.77
CA GLU A 29 6.39 -11.96 -14.65
C GLU A 29 5.31 -13.06 -14.51
N ALA A 30 4.62 -13.05 -13.38
CA ALA A 30 3.23 -13.48 -13.34
C ALA A 30 2.41 -12.35 -13.99
N ASN A 31 1.27 -12.65 -14.60
CA ASN A 31 0.23 -11.64 -14.85
C ASN A 31 -0.30 -11.12 -13.50
N GLY A 32 0.53 -10.40 -12.75
CA GLY A 32 0.37 -10.06 -11.35
C GLY A 32 -0.15 -8.65 -11.18
N PHE A 33 -0.96 -8.45 -10.15
CA PHE A 33 -1.44 -7.13 -9.75
C PHE A 33 -0.27 -6.15 -9.55
N VAL A 34 -0.26 -5.06 -10.32
CA VAL A 34 0.70 -3.97 -10.11
C VAL A 34 0.19 -3.11 -8.95
N GLN A 35 0.88 -3.18 -7.82
CA GLN A 35 0.48 -2.53 -6.56
C GLN A 35 0.61 -1.00 -6.58
N ILE A 36 1.47 -0.44 -7.43
CA ILE A 36 1.63 1.01 -7.63
C ILE A 36 1.39 1.33 -9.09
N ARG A 37 0.31 2.05 -9.39
CA ARG A 37 -0.10 2.38 -10.76
C ARG A 37 -0.15 3.89 -10.95
N THR A 38 0.51 4.36 -12.00
CA THR A 38 0.36 5.75 -12.46
C THR A 38 -1.03 5.94 -13.07
N ALA A 39 -1.69 7.04 -12.73
CA ALA A 39 -2.99 7.46 -13.25
C ALA A 39 -3.07 8.99 -13.13
N PRO A 40 -4.14 9.67 -13.60
CA PRO A 40 -4.44 11.03 -13.20
C PRO A 40 -4.26 11.23 -11.69
N ASP A 41 -3.76 12.40 -11.31
CA ASP A 41 -3.29 12.68 -9.96
C ASP A 41 -4.18 13.71 -9.24
N ASN A 42 -5.42 13.83 -9.69
CA ASN A 42 -6.42 14.77 -9.21
C ASN A 42 -7.74 14.09 -8.78
N TYR A 43 -7.73 12.79 -8.52
CA TYR A 43 -8.93 12.09 -8.03
C TYR A 43 -9.36 12.61 -6.67
N THR A 44 -10.67 12.66 -6.46
CA THR A 44 -11.33 13.13 -5.24
C THR A 44 -12.31 12.09 -4.71
N ILE A 45 -12.78 12.28 -3.48
CA ILE A 45 -13.83 11.43 -2.92
C ILE A 45 -15.14 11.50 -3.71
N GLU A 46 -15.41 12.61 -4.40
CA GLU A 46 -16.62 12.75 -5.22
C GLU A 46 -16.58 11.90 -6.48
N ASP A 47 -15.40 11.73 -7.10
CA ASP A 47 -15.21 10.82 -8.24
C ASP A 47 -15.48 9.37 -7.83
N LEU A 48 -14.94 8.96 -6.67
CA LEU A 48 -15.19 7.63 -6.11
C LEU A 48 -16.68 7.42 -5.76
N LYS A 49 -17.34 8.43 -5.18
CA LYS A 49 -18.77 8.36 -4.87
C LYS A 49 -19.62 8.25 -6.14
N ALA A 50 -19.26 8.97 -7.20
CA ALA A 50 -19.92 8.91 -8.50
C ALA A 50 -19.78 7.52 -9.14
N PHE A 51 -18.59 6.92 -9.02
CA PHE A 51 -18.32 5.53 -9.42
C PHE A 51 -19.15 4.51 -8.62
N GLY A 52 -19.47 4.80 -7.36
CA GLY A 52 -20.35 3.99 -6.52
C GLY A 52 -19.75 3.62 -5.16
N PHE A 53 -18.54 4.07 -4.85
CA PHE A 53 -17.93 3.93 -3.53
C PHE A 53 -18.82 4.57 -2.46
N LYS A 54 -19.04 3.85 -1.35
CA LYS A 54 -19.85 4.34 -0.24
C LYS A 54 -18.96 4.78 0.91
N ALA A 55 -18.72 6.09 0.98
CA ALA A 55 -18.02 6.71 2.09
C ALA A 55 -18.79 6.48 3.41
N SER A 56 -18.10 5.99 4.43
CA SER A 56 -18.68 5.67 5.75
C SER A 56 -18.11 6.53 6.88
N LYS A 57 -16.83 6.93 6.79
CA LYS A 57 -16.19 7.81 7.78
C LYS A 57 -15.18 8.74 7.10
N HIS A 58 -15.22 10.01 7.46
CA HIS A 58 -14.19 11.00 7.13
C HIS A 58 -13.18 11.05 8.28
N TYR A 59 -11.89 10.97 7.97
CA TYR A 59 -10.83 11.10 8.95
C TYR A 59 -10.24 12.50 8.95
N ASP A 60 -9.83 12.97 10.12
CA ASP A 60 -8.99 14.15 10.22
C ASP A 60 -7.57 13.82 9.73
N VAL A 61 -7.07 14.58 8.76
CA VAL A 61 -5.74 14.39 8.18
C VAL A 61 -4.64 15.08 8.98
N GLU A 62 -4.95 15.70 10.12
CA GLU A 62 -3.92 16.20 11.04
C GLU A 62 -2.91 15.08 11.39
N GLY A 63 -1.63 15.33 11.10
CA GLY A 63 -0.55 14.38 11.31
C GLY A 63 -0.38 13.30 10.22
N LEU A 64 -1.20 13.30 9.17
CA LEU A 64 -0.97 12.50 7.96
C LEU A 64 0.00 13.26 7.03
N PRO A 65 1.24 12.79 6.82
CA PRO A 65 2.23 13.51 6.00
C PRO A 65 1.73 13.71 4.57
N ASP A 66 1.64 14.97 4.14
CA ASP A 66 1.13 15.40 2.82
C ASP A 66 -0.28 14.91 2.47
N GLY A 67 -1.04 14.40 3.44
CA GLY A 67 -2.42 13.97 3.24
C GLY A 67 -3.35 15.16 3.05
N LEU A 68 -4.13 15.16 1.97
CA LEU A 68 -5.15 16.17 1.70
C LEU A 68 -6.52 15.77 2.21
N ASP A 69 -6.84 14.49 2.13
CA ASP A 69 -8.12 13.94 2.54
C ASP A 69 -7.97 12.44 2.87
N ALA A 70 -8.84 11.88 3.71
CA ALA A 70 -8.83 10.46 4.04
C ALA A 70 -10.21 9.94 4.45
N TRP A 71 -10.64 8.84 3.85
CA TRP A 71 -11.96 8.27 4.05
C TRP A 71 -11.91 6.76 4.29
N LYS A 72 -12.72 6.29 5.23
CA LYS A 72 -13.19 4.90 5.20
C LYS A 72 -14.43 4.83 4.33
N GLY A 73 -14.55 3.74 3.59
CA GLY A 73 -15.78 3.37 2.91
C GLY A 73 -15.75 1.93 2.45
N PHE A 74 -16.73 1.57 1.63
CA PHE A 74 -16.83 0.22 1.11
C PHE A 74 -17.33 0.22 -0.33
N TRP A 75 -16.92 -0.81 -1.06
CA TRP A 75 -17.32 -1.04 -2.45
C TRP A 75 -17.20 -2.53 -2.79
N GLY A 76 -17.96 -2.99 -3.77
CA GLY A 76 -17.92 -4.34 -4.30
C GLY A 76 -18.80 -4.46 -5.54
N LEU A 77 -18.53 -5.46 -6.37
CA LEU A 77 -19.33 -5.76 -7.57
C LEU A 77 -20.75 -6.22 -7.18
N ASP A 78 -20.87 -7.02 -6.13
CA ASP A 78 -22.15 -7.40 -5.55
C ASP A 78 -22.53 -6.42 -4.42
N PRO A 79 -23.71 -5.78 -4.45
CA PRO A 79 -24.15 -4.89 -3.38
C PRO A 79 -24.27 -5.56 -2.00
N TYR A 80 -24.36 -6.89 -1.94
CA TYR A 80 -24.40 -7.69 -0.72
C TYR A 80 -23.03 -8.25 -0.32
N GLU A 81 -22.02 -8.17 -1.18
CA GLU A 81 -20.63 -8.56 -0.91
C GLU A 81 -19.71 -7.38 -1.22
N ARG A 82 -19.54 -6.52 -0.21
CA ARG A 82 -18.72 -5.31 -0.30
C ARG A 82 -17.59 -5.40 0.69
N HIS A 83 -16.46 -4.80 0.32
CA HIS A 83 -15.23 -4.83 1.09
C HIS A 83 -14.92 -3.44 1.61
N ASP A 84 -14.32 -3.39 2.80
CA ASP A 84 -13.91 -2.14 3.42
C ASP A 84 -12.61 -1.63 2.78
N TYR A 85 -12.50 -0.32 2.64
CA TYR A 85 -11.28 0.35 2.19
C TYR A 85 -11.05 1.59 3.04
N GLU A 86 -9.78 1.92 3.27
CA GLU A 86 -9.37 3.26 3.68
C GLU A 86 -8.62 3.89 2.50
N ILE A 87 -9.09 5.05 2.04
CA ILE A 87 -8.56 5.75 0.88
C ILE A 87 -8.04 7.10 1.34
N ARG A 88 -6.77 7.36 1.08
CA ARG A 88 -6.06 8.59 1.43
C ARG A 88 -5.66 9.31 0.15
N PHE A 89 -5.88 10.61 0.11
CA PHE A 89 -5.67 11.46 -1.05
C PHE A 89 -4.44 12.32 -0.85
N TYR A 90 -3.59 12.38 -1.87
CA TYR A 90 -2.36 13.16 -1.88
C TYR A 90 -2.39 14.21 -2.99
N PRO A 91 -1.48 15.20 -2.99
CA PRO A 91 -1.42 16.21 -4.04
C PRO A 91 -1.03 15.68 -5.41
N SER A 92 -0.29 14.57 -5.45
CA SER A 92 0.11 13.92 -6.71
C SER A 92 0.49 12.46 -6.50
N HIS A 93 0.76 11.75 -7.60
CA HIS A 93 1.34 10.41 -7.56
C HIS A 93 2.67 10.35 -6.79
N ASP A 94 3.54 11.32 -7.02
CA ASP A 94 4.84 11.37 -6.35
C ASP A 94 4.69 11.52 -4.83
N PHE A 95 3.71 12.28 -4.35
CA PHE A 95 3.42 12.39 -2.91
C PHE A 95 2.76 11.13 -2.35
N ALA A 96 1.85 10.49 -3.09
CA ALA A 96 1.29 9.20 -2.70
C ALA A 96 2.39 8.14 -2.51
N VAL A 97 3.38 8.11 -3.40
CA VAL A 97 4.51 7.18 -3.33
C VAL A 97 5.53 7.57 -2.27
N SER A 98 5.96 8.84 -2.21
CA SER A 98 7.06 9.26 -1.33
C SER A 98 6.64 9.45 0.14
N SER A 99 5.45 10.01 0.37
CA SER A 99 4.94 10.27 1.72
C SER A 99 3.92 9.24 2.14
N GLY A 100 2.99 8.86 1.25
CA GLY A 100 1.86 8.02 1.63
C GLY A 100 2.18 6.54 1.79
N LYS A 101 3.06 5.99 0.97
CA LYS A 101 3.39 4.55 0.95
C LYS A 101 3.85 4.03 2.31
N THR A 102 4.82 4.68 2.95
CA THR A 102 5.34 4.24 4.25
C THR A 102 4.25 4.22 5.33
N ILE A 103 3.37 5.23 5.31
CA ILE A 103 2.27 5.37 6.26
C ILE A 103 1.17 4.33 6.01
N ALA A 104 1.02 3.85 4.76
CA ALA A 104 0.16 2.71 4.45
C ALA A 104 0.79 1.40 4.96
N ILE A 105 2.08 1.17 4.70
CA ILE A 105 2.79 -0.04 5.13
C ILE A 105 2.70 -0.23 6.64
N GLU A 106 3.00 0.79 7.45
CA GLU A 106 2.88 0.69 8.91
C GLU A 106 1.45 0.38 9.38
N SER A 107 0.44 0.72 8.58
CA SER A 107 -0.99 0.51 8.84
C SER A 107 -1.49 -0.88 8.45
N THR A 108 -0.65 -1.74 7.85
CA THR A 108 -1.06 -3.03 7.27
C THR A 108 -0.62 -4.26 8.07
N GLY A 109 -1.25 -5.40 7.75
CA GLY A 109 -1.00 -6.71 8.35
C GLY A 109 0.44 -7.17 8.19
N ALA A 110 0.99 -7.15 6.96
CA ALA A 110 2.30 -7.74 6.68
C ALA A 110 3.44 -7.14 7.53
N GLU A 111 3.49 -5.81 7.68
CA GLU A 111 4.53 -5.12 8.46
C GLU A 111 4.38 -5.35 9.97
N PHE A 112 3.13 -5.45 10.45
CA PHE A 112 2.85 -5.82 11.82
C PHE A 112 3.29 -7.28 12.10
N GLU A 113 2.91 -8.21 11.22
CA GLU A 113 3.22 -9.64 11.33
C GLU A 113 4.72 -9.91 11.25
N ALA A 114 5.47 -9.22 10.38
CA ALA A 114 6.92 -9.38 10.26
C ALA A 114 7.68 -8.96 11.53
N GLY A 115 7.12 -8.00 12.29
CA GLY A 115 7.75 -7.45 13.48
C GLY A 115 7.19 -7.94 14.81
N ARG A 116 6.17 -8.81 14.82
CA ARG A 116 5.55 -9.27 16.07
C ARG A 116 6.29 -10.47 16.66
N ASP A 117 6.37 -10.50 17.98
CA ASP A 117 6.77 -11.71 18.70
C ASP A 117 5.60 -12.71 18.66
N THR A 118 5.75 -13.77 17.88
CA THR A 118 4.72 -14.80 17.70
C THR A 118 4.55 -15.70 18.93
N SER A 119 5.46 -15.63 19.91
CA SER A 119 5.33 -16.31 21.19
C SER A 119 4.32 -15.63 22.13
N GLN A 120 3.98 -14.36 21.86
CA GLN A 120 3.00 -13.60 22.63
C GLN A 120 1.61 -13.65 21.98
N PRO A 121 0.54 -13.89 22.76
CA PRO A 121 -0.81 -13.84 22.22
C PRO A 121 -1.21 -12.42 21.79
N LEU A 122 -1.91 -12.30 20.65
CA LEU A 122 -2.46 -11.02 20.15
C LEU A 122 -3.39 -10.34 21.17
N PHE A 123 -4.10 -11.14 21.96
CA PHE A 123 -5.06 -10.72 22.98
C PHE A 123 -4.45 -10.46 24.36
N SER A 124 -3.12 -10.53 24.49
CA SER A 124 -2.46 -10.22 25.76
C SER A 124 -2.81 -8.79 26.23
N SER A 125 -3.03 -8.61 27.53
CA SER A 125 -3.20 -7.29 28.14
C SER A 125 -1.83 -6.74 28.59
N GLY A 126 -1.73 -5.41 28.74
CA GLY A 126 -0.48 -4.76 29.16
C GLY A 126 0.35 -4.23 27.97
N GLU A 127 1.58 -3.78 28.24
CA GLU A 127 2.37 -2.99 27.28
C GLU A 127 2.80 -3.72 26.00
N ASN A 128 2.79 -5.04 26.06
CA ASN A 128 3.21 -5.93 24.98
C ASN A 128 2.03 -6.45 24.14
N SER A 129 0.82 -5.91 24.34
CA SER A 129 -0.32 -6.29 23.50
C SER A 129 -0.08 -5.92 22.04
N GLY A 130 -0.59 -6.75 21.12
CA GLY A 130 -0.45 -6.52 19.67
C GLY A 130 -0.93 -5.11 19.28
N TYR A 131 -2.07 -4.68 19.81
CA TYR A 131 -2.60 -3.34 19.55
C TYR A 131 -1.65 -2.23 20.01
N ARG A 132 -0.99 -2.36 21.17
CA ARG A 132 -0.06 -1.31 21.65
C ARG A 132 1.22 -1.27 20.81
N ILE A 133 1.69 -2.43 20.35
CA ILE A 133 2.82 -2.52 19.42
C ILE A 133 2.45 -1.86 18.09
N PHE A 134 1.30 -2.22 17.53
CA PHE A 134 0.76 -1.60 16.31
C PHE A 134 0.65 -0.09 16.47
N LYS A 135 0.03 0.38 17.56
CA LYS A 135 -0.09 1.80 17.91
C LYS A 135 1.25 2.53 17.96
N LYS A 136 2.28 1.94 18.57
CA LYS A 136 3.62 2.56 18.70
C LYS A 136 4.32 2.75 17.35
N LYS A 137 3.95 1.96 16.34
CA LYS A 137 4.49 2.06 14.98
C LYS A 137 3.71 3.03 14.08
N GLN A 138 2.54 3.52 14.51
CA GLN A 138 1.77 4.46 13.69
C GLN A 138 2.33 5.88 13.81
N THR A 139 2.68 6.46 12.66
CA THR A 139 2.94 7.88 12.47
C THR A 139 1.63 8.67 12.53
N TRP A 140 0.61 8.23 11.79
CA TRP A 140 -0.71 8.86 11.79
C TRP A 140 -1.71 8.07 12.64
N THR A 141 -2.15 8.66 13.76
CA THR A 141 -2.94 7.94 14.76
C THR A 141 -4.46 8.05 14.60
N GLU A 142 -4.95 8.99 13.77
CA GLU A 142 -6.37 9.09 13.48
C GLU A 142 -6.85 7.83 12.74
N GLY A 143 -8.04 7.32 13.08
CA GLY A 143 -8.57 6.06 12.51
C GLY A 143 -7.86 4.78 12.95
N MET A 144 -6.85 4.82 13.84
CA MET A 144 -6.09 3.63 14.25
C MET A 144 -6.95 2.49 14.82
N LYS A 145 -8.03 2.81 15.53
CA LYS A 145 -8.96 1.79 16.05
C LYS A 145 -9.72 1.10 14.92
N ASP A 146 -9.98 1.78 13.81
CA ASP A 146 -10.67 1.22 12.65
C ASP A 146 -9.73 0.34 11.82
N ARG A 147 -8.43 0.63 11.88
CA ARG A 147 -7.33 -0.18 11.32
C ARG A 147 -6.94 -1.37 12.19
N TRP A 148 -7.64 -1.64 13.29
CA TRP A 148 -7.41 -2.78 14.17
C TRP A 148 -8.74 -3.46 14.55
N HIS A 149 -9.02 -4.64 13.99
CA HIS A 149 -10.25 -5.36 14.29
C HIS A 149 -10.04 -6.86 14.49
N ALA A 150 -11.02 -7.51 15.12
CA ALA A 150 -11.09 -8.97 15.17
C ALA A 150 -11.60 -9.48 13.81
N ASN A 151 -10.76 -10.19 13.04
CA ASN A 151 -11.23 -10.77 11.81
C ASN A 151 -12.23 -11.92 12.08
N PRO A 152 -13.07 -12.31 11.10
CA PRO A 152 -14.04 -13.39 11.25
C PRO A 152 -13.43 -14.74 11.61
N LEU A 153 -12.13 -14.93 11.37
CA LEU A 153 -11.34 -16.10 11.76
C LEU A 153 -10.96 -16.11 13.25
N GLY A 154 -11.41 -15.11 14.02
CA GLY A 154 -11.17 -15.02 15.47
C GLY A 154 -9.80 -14.48 15.86
N SER A 155 -9.02 -13.97 14.90
CA SER A 155 -7.72 -13.35 15.16
C SER A 155 -7.84 -11.82 15.21
N VAL A 156 -7.28 -11.22 16.24
CA VAL A 156 -7.28 -9.77 16.46
C VAL A 156 -6.01 -9.18 15.85
N GLY A 157 -6.12 -8.30 14.85
CA GLY A 157 -4.96 -7.76 14.15
C GLY A 157 -5.27 -6.52 13.30
N PRO A 158 -4.31 -6.07 12.47
CA PRO A 158 -4.57 -5.02 11.50
C PRO A 158 -5.71 -5.39 10.55
N THR A 159 -6.60 -4.44 10.29
CA THR A 159 -7.79 -4.64 9.45
C THR A 159 -7.43 -4.93 7.99
N TYR A 160 -6.38 -4.28 7.48
CA TYR A 160 -6.01 -4.32 6.08
C TYR A 160 -4.74 -5.16 5.89
N PRO A 161 -4.81 -6.34 5.24
CA PRO A 161 -3.62 -7.14 4.99
C PRO A 161 -2.59 -6.45 4.09
N ASP A 162 -3.06 -5.66 3.13
CA ASP A 162 -2.21 -5.02 2.12
C ASP A 162 -2.75 -3.66 1.65
N TRP A 163 -2.04 -3.02 0.73
CA TRP A 163 -2.32 -1.67 0.23
C TRP A 163 -2.03 -1.57 -1.28
N ALA A 164 -2.52 -0.52 -1.92
CA ALA A 164 -2.22 -0.18 -3.31
C ALA A 164 -2.14 1.34 -3.52
N ILE A 165 -1.52 1.78 -4.61
CA ILE A 165 -1.46 3.17 -5.03
C ILE A 165 -2.01 3.30 -6.46
N LEU A 166 -2.93 4.24 -6.66
CA LEU A 166 -3.48 4.61 -7.96
C LEU A 166 -3.42 6.13 -8.13
N GLY A 167 -2.57 6.64 -9.02
CA GLY A 167 -2.44 8.09 -9.18
C GLY A 167 -2.09 8.74 -7.84
N ASN A 168 -2.92 9.69 -7.39
CA ASN A 168 -2.80 10.36 -6.09
C ASN A 168 -3.47 9.64 -4.91
N LEU A 169 -4.00 8.44 -5.11
CA LEU A 169 -4.69 7.66 -4.09
C LEU A 169 -3.76 6.62 -3.46
N VAL A 170 -3.78 6.54 -2.13
CA VAL A 170 -3.26 5.41 -1.36
C VAL A 170 -4.47 4.66 -0.79
N ILE A 171 -4.55 3.37 -1.07
CA ILE A 171 -5.71 2.53 -0.76
C ILE A 171 -5.26 1.39 0.15
N LEU A 172 -5.88 1.26 1.31
CA LEU A 172 -5.73 0.11 2.19
C LEU A 172 -6.83 -0.90 1.87
N CYS A 173 -6.43 -2.15 1.65
CA CYS A 173 -7.24 -3.18 1.02
C CYS A 173 -7.67 -4.22 2.07
N ASP A 174 -8.98 -4.42 2.24
CA ASP A 174 -9.51 -5.47 3.12
C ASP A 174 -9.39 -6.85 2.46
N GLY A 175 -9.18 -7.90 3.26
CA GLY A 175 -9.00 -9.28 2.81
C GLY A 175 -8.77 -10.22 3.99
N LEU A 176 -8.93 -11.53 3.80
CA LEU A 176 -8.50 -12.53 4.77
C LEU A 176 -6.98 -12.62 4.85
N ASP A 177 -6.30 -12.37 3.73
CA ASP A 177 -4.85 -12.31 3.59
C ASP A 177 -4.43 -11.29 2.52
N SER A 178 -3.11 -11.20 2.26
CA SER A 178 -2.54 -10.26 1.27
C SER A 178 -2.99 -10.58 -0.16
N GLU A 179 -3.13 -11.86 -0.52
CA GLU A 179 -3.55 -12.24 -1.87
C GLU A 179 -4.98 -11.75 -2.15
N GLU A 180 -5.91 -12.04 -1.23
CA GLU A 180 -7.30 -11.60 -1.36
C GLU A 180 -7.42 -10.07 -1.32
N ALA A 181 -6.66 -9.41 -0.45
CA ALA A 181 -6.65 -7.95 -0.36
C ALA A 181 -6.22 -7.29 -1.67
N LEU A 182 -5.15 -7.79 -2.30
CA LEU A 182 -4.66 -7.26 -3.57
C LEU A 182 -5.63 -7.55 -4.72
N ILE A 183 -6.33 -8.70 -4.73
CA ILE A 183 -7.40 -8.99 -5.69
C ILE A 183 -8.53 -7.96 -5.58
N ARG A 184 -9.03 -7.71 -4.36
CA ARG A 184 -10.14 -6.76 -4.13
C ARG A 184 -9.75 -5.33 -4.51
N CYS A 185 -8.52 -4.91 -4.20
CA CYS A 185 -8.00 -3.62 -4.65
C CYS A 185 -7.82 -3.55 -6.17
N ALA A 186 -7.42 -4.64 -6.83
CA ALA A 186 -7.39 -4.72 -8.29
C ALA A 186 -8.79 -4.49 -8.87
N GLU A 187 -9.80 -5.16 -8.34
CA GLU A 187 -11.18 -5.03 -8.78
C GLU A 187 -11.70 -3.59 -8.62
N LEU A 188 -11.48 -2.97 -7.46
CA LEU A 188 -11.84 -1.57 -7.21
C LEU A 188 -11.19 -0.65 -8.25
N ILE A 189 -9.87 -0.77 -8.43
CA ILE A 189 -9.07 0.10 -9.31
C ILE A 189 -9.47 -0.08 -10.77
N ASP A 190 -9.56 -1.33 -11.24
CA ASP A 190 -9.84 -1.62 -12.65
C ASP A 190 -11.24 -1.15 -13.05
N ASN A 191 -12.24 -1.36 -12.18
CA ASN A 191 -13.58 -0.86 -12.44
C ASN A 191 -13.67 0.67 -12.35
N PHE A 192 -12.97 1.30 -11.40
CA PHE A 192 -12.92 2.75 -11.30
C PHE A 192 -12.29 3.38 -12.56
N LEU A 193 -11.17 2.82 -13.04
CA LEU A 193 -10.51 3.30 -14.26
C LEU A 193 -11.33 3.10 -15.55
N VAL A 194 -12.21 2.10 -15.58
CA VAL A 194 -13.17 1.94 -16.68
C VAL A 194 -14.24 3.02 -16.64
N PHE A 195 -14.77 3.32 -15.45
CA PHE A 195 -15.74 4.39 -15.24
C PHE A 195 -15.19 5.78 -15.61
N GLU A 196 -13.95 6.09 -15.22
CA GLU A 196 -13.32 7.38 -15.55
C GLU A 196 -13.10 7.62 -17.05
N LYS A 197 -13.17 6.56 -17.87
CA LYS A 197 -13.03 6.63 -19.34
C LYS A 197 -14.37 6.67 -20.07
N SER A 198 -15.48 6.39 -19.39
CA SER A 198 -16.83 6.32 -19.98
C SER A 198 -17.53 7.67 -19.97
#